data_AF-A0A8J7UX39-F1
#
_entry.id   AF-A0A8J7UX39-F1
#
_cell.length_a   1.000
_cell.length_b   1.000
_cell.length_c   1.000
_cell.angle_alpha   90.00
_cell.angle_beta   90.00
_cell.angle_gamma   90.00
#
_symmetry.space_group_name_H-M   'P 1'
#
loop_
_entity.id
_entity.type
_entity.pdbx_description
1 polymer ?
#
loop_
_entity_poly.entity_id
_entity_poly.type
_entity_poly.pdbx_seq_one_letter_code
_entity_poly.pdbx_strand_id
1 'polypeptide(L)'
;QNAGLNGGMGYTFFDGRLNTNVNMGVSRNQVTREVAGDPEVPDNGGEEPGDSGGGGSVQGGAGGSPAGSGGGNVQVRNVSWQINGNARASYRLMDAASLDLSVRTNNNMISQGAGSGFSELETRLGFSYRF
;
A
#
# COMPACT_ATOMS: atom_id res chain seq x y z
N GLN A 1 8.74 -5.14 9.20
CA GLN A 1 8.71 -5.77 10.55
C GLN A 1 7.31 -6.26 10.77
N ASN A 2 7.15 -7.50 11.24
CA ASN A 2 5.86 -8.16 11.36
C ASN A 2 5.69 -8.57 12.83
N ALA A 3 4.53 -8.26 13.41
CA ALA A 3 4.15 -8.70 14.74
C ALA A 3 2.76 -9.35 14.65
N GLY A 4 2.53 -10.40 15.43
CA GLY A 4 1.25 -11.11 15.40
C GLY A 4 0.96 -11.77 16.73
N LEU A 5 -0.32 -12.00 16.97
CA LEU A 5 -0.84 -12.69 18.14
C LEU A 5 -1.86 -13.73 17.68
N ASN A 6 -1.71 -14.96 18.14
CA ASN A 6 -2.68 -16.03 17.95
C ASN A 6 -3.19 -16.52 19.31
N GLY A 7 -4.49 -16.72 19.41
CA GLY A 7 -5.15 -17.20 20.62
C GLY A 7 -6.36 -18.03 20.26
N GLY A 8 -6.52 -19.18 20.92
CA GLY A 8 -7.68 -20.05 20.76
C GLY A 8 -8.23 -20.49 22.10
N MET A 9 -9.54 -20.60 22.20
CA MET A 9 -10.24 -21.09 23.39
C MET A 9 -11.31 -22.08 22.95
N GLY A 10 -11.43 -23.19 23.70
CA GLY A 10 -12.49 -24.16 23.54
C GLY A 10 -13.34 -24.17 24.80
N TYR A 11 -14.66 -24.05 24.66
CA TYR A 11 -15.59 -24.15 25.77
C TYR A 11 -16.65 -25.20 25.46
N THR A 12 -16.91 -26.09 26.41
CA THR A 12 -17.99 -27.07 26.32
C THR A 12 -19.22 -26.47 26.99
N PHE A 13 -20.35 -26.37 26.28
CA PHE A 13 -21.62 -25.94 26.87
C PHE A 13 -22.72 -26.90 26.41
N PHE A 14 -23.45 -27.47 27.37
CA PHE A 14 -24.34 -28.63 27.17
C PHE A 14 -23.60 -29.80 26.47
N ASP A 15 -24.25 -30.46 25.50
CA ASP A 15 -23.70 -31.56 24.68
C ASP A 15 -22.82 -31.06 23.52
N GLY A 16 -22.68 -29.73 23.39
CA GLY A 16 -21.92 -29.08 22.32
C GLY A 16 -20.52 -28.64 22.74
N ARG A 17 -19.62 -28.50 21.77
CA ARG A 17 -18.33 -27.81 21.92
C ARG A 17 -18.30 -26.59 21.03
N LEU A 18 -17.97 -25.44 21.62
CA LEU A 18 -17.65 -24.20 20.93
C LEU A 18 -16.13 -24.09 20.86
N ASN A 19 -15.57 -24.01 19.67
CA ASN A 19 -14.17 -23.69 19.47
C ASN A 19 -14.07 -22.32 18.84
N THR A 20 -13.28 -21.44 19.46
CA THR A 20 -12.98 -20.11 18.94
C THR A 20 -11.49 -19.98 18.73
N ASN A 21 -11.09 -19.52 17.56
CA ASN A 21 -9.71 -19.26 17.21
C ASN A 21 -9.61 -17.86 16.62
N VAL A 22 -8.68 -17.06 17.13
CA VAL A 22 -8.45 -15.69 16.70
C VAL A 22 -6.97 -15.53 16.39
N ASN A 23 -6.69 -15.03 15.20
CA ASN A 23 -5.35 -14.67 14.74
C ASN A 23 -5.38 -13.22 14.32
N MET A 24 -4.45 -12.42 14.81
CA MET A 24 -4.26 -11.04 14.40
C MET A 24 -2.79 -10.81 14.06
N GLY A 25 -2.54 -10.01 13.03
CA GLY A 25 -1.21 -9.67 12.57
C GLY A 25 -1.14 -8.23 12.09
N VAL A 26 0.00 -7.61 12.33
CA VAL A 26 0.37 -6.30 11.78
C VAL A 26 1.68 -6.44 11.03
N SER A 27 1.72 -5.88 9.82
CA SER A 27 2.89 -5.88 8.96
C SER A 27 3.15 -4.46 8.48
N ARG A 28 4.43 -4.07 8.43
CA ARG A 28 4.86 -2.79 7.84
C ARG A 28 5.68 -3.05 6.59
N ASN A 29 5.19 -2.54 5.47
CA ASN A 29 5.87 -2.55 4.19
C ASN A 29 6.41 -1.14 3.86
N GLN A 30 7.65 -1.07 3.39
CA GLN A 30 8.29 0.16 2.94
C GLN A 30 8.81 -0.04 1.52
N VAL A 31 8.39 0.82 0.60
CA VAL A 31 8.87 0.86 -0.78
C VAL A 31 9.44 2.25 -1.04
N THR A 32 10.74 2.32 -1.35
CA THR A 32 11.38 3.56 -1.81
C THR A 32 11.49 3.46 -3.34
N ARG A 33 10.97 4.45 -4.07
CA ARG A 33 11.22 4.57 -5.51
C ARG A 33 12.04 5.81 -5.78
N GLU A 34 13.11 5.65 -6.54
CA GLU A 34 13.79 6.76 -7.18
C GLU A 34 12.99 7.10 -8.44
N VAL A 35 12.39 8.30 -8.45
CA VAL A 35 11.84 8.85 -9.69
C VAL A 35 13.03 9.49 -10.39
N ALA A 36 13.51 8.86 -11.46
CA ALA A 36 14.44 9.51 -12.36
C ALA A 36 13.73 10.77 -12.89
N GLY A 37 14.24 11.95 -12.52
CA GLY A 37 13.80 13.19 -13.11
C GLY A 37 13.97 13.08 -14.62
N ASP A 38 12.92 13.42 -15.35
CA ASP A 38 12.95 13.51 -16.81
C ASP A 38 14.18 14.35 -17.19
N PRO A 39 15.10 13.85 -18.03
CA PRO A 39 16.21 14.68 -18.46
C PRO A 39 15.60 15.90 -19.14
N GLU A 40 15.89 17.09 -18.62
CA GLU A 40 15.67 18.35 -19.34
C GLU A 40 16.20 18.13 -20.76
N VAL A 41 15.29 18.04 -21.73
CA VAL A 41 15.66 18.10 -23.13
C VAL A 41 16.16 19.53 -23.30
N PRO A 42 17.47 19.77 -23.55
CA PRO A 42 17.90 21.10 -23.90
C PRO A 42 17.15 21.47 -25.17
N ASP A 43 16.30 22.49 -25.05
CA ASP A 43 15.70 23.17 -26.18
C ASP A 43 16.84 23.83 -26.96
N ASN A 44 17.51 23.02 -27.80
CA ASN A 44 18.37 23.52 -28.84
C ASN A 44 17.43 24.15 -29.87
N GLY A 45 17.07 25.41 -29.60
CA GLY A 45 16.40 26.28 -30.54
C GLY A 45 17.10 26.15 -31.89
N GLY A 46 16.45 25.42 -32.80
CA GLY A 46 16.85 25.35 -34.19
C GLY A 46 16.58 26.70 -34.81
N GLU A 47 17.54 27.60 -34.67
CA GLU A 47 17.61 28.83 -35.45
C GLU A 47 17.63 28.44 -36.94
N GLU A 48 16.53 28.69 -37.64
CA GLU A 48 16.50 28.74 -39.10
C GLU A 48 17.53 29.81 -39.56
N PRO A 49 18.48 29.49 -40.45
CA PRO A 49 19.36 30.51 -41.00
C PRO A 49 18.60 31.33 -42.05
N GLY A 50 17.88 32.35 -41.58
CA GLY A 50 17.40 33.47 -42.40
C GLY A 50 18.48 34.53 -42.53
N ASP A 51 19.37 34.37 -43.50
CA ASP A 51 20.33 35.40 -43.92
C ASP A 51 19.57 36.59 -44.55
N SER A 52 19.61 37.76 -43.91
CA SER A 52 20.06 38.99 -44.55
C SER A 52 20.03 40.21 -43.62
N GLY A 53 21.21 40.75 -43.36
CA GLY A 53 21.43 42.20 -43.33
C GLY A 53 21.45 42.91 -41.98
N GLY A 54 22.63 43.41 -41.61
CA GLY A 54 22.75 44.80 -41.11
C GLY A 54 23.04 44.99 -39.62
N GLY A 55 24.34 45.13 -39.31
CA GLY A 55 24.91 46.11 -38.38
C GLY A 55 24.24 46.36 -37.03
N GLY A 56 24.89 45.90 -35.96
CA GLY A 56 24.54 46.30 -34.60
C GLY A 56 25.60 45.91 -33.59
N SER A 57 26.30 46.91 -33.10
CA SER A 57 27.28 46.96 -32.00
C SER A 57 27.18 45.88 -30.90
N VAL A 58 28.34 45.30 -30.60
CA VAL A 58 28.64 44.48 -29.41
C VAL A 58 28.51 45.32 -28.13
N GLN A 59 27.59 44.97 -27.24
CA GLN A 59 27.60 45.45 -25.85
C GLN A 59 27.46 44.26 -24.90
N GLY A 60 28.56 43.97 -24.19
CA GLY A 60 28.66 42.89 -23.24
C GLY A 60 27.71 43.07 -22.06
N GLY A 61 26.87 42.05 -21.84
CA GLY A 61 26.16 41.83 -20.60
C GLY A 61 26.72 40.58 -19.94
N ALA A 62 27.35 40.75 -18.77
CA ALA A 62 27.77 39.66 -17.91
C ALA A 62 26.53 38.89 -17.42
N GLY A 63 26.12 37.89 -18.19
CA GLY A 63 25.12 36.91 -17.80
C GLY A 63 25.76 35.94 -16.82
N GLY A 64 25.60 36.23 -15.52
CA GLY A 64 25.91 35.28 -14.47
C GLY A 64 25.17 33.99 -14.73
N SER A 65 25.90 32.89 -14.88
CA SER A 65 25.34 31.54 -14.92
C SER A 65 24.50 31.33 -13.66
N PRO A 66 23.18 31.03 -13.75
CA PRO A 66 22.44 30.63 -12.57
C PRO A 66 23.08 29.34 -12.05
N ALA A 67 23.64 29.44 -10.85
CA ALA A 67 24.08 28.30 -10.07
C ALA A 67 22.96 27.27 -10.04
N GLY A 68 23.31 26.02 -10.37
CA GLY A 68 22.40 24.91 -10.56
C GLY A 68 21.35 24.81 -9.44
N SER A 69 20.09 24.89 -9.83
CA SER A 69 19.00 24.31 -9.06
C SER A 69 19.10 22.81 -9.24
N GLY A 70 19.88 22.16 -8.37
CA GLY A 70 20.05 20.72 -8.35
C GLY A 70 18.69 20.03 -8.42
N GLY A 71 18.48 19.27 -9.49
CA GLY A 71 17.44 18.26 -9.60
C GLY A 71 17.67 17.23 -8.51
N GLY A 72 17.25 17.55 -7.29
CA GLY A 72 17.28 16.62 -6.17
C GLY A 72 16.37 15.46 -6.54
N ASN A 73 16.93 14.25 -6.58
CA ASN A 73 16.17 13.02 -6.68
C ASN A 73 15.01 13.09 -5.67
N VAL A 74 13.78 13.25 -6.17
CA VAL A 74 12.59 13.17 -5.33
C VAL A 74 12.37 11.70 -5.01
N GLN A 75 12.98 11.24 -3.92
CA GLN A 75 12.72 9.92 -3.37
C GLN A 75 11.30 9.90 -2.83
N VAL A 76 10.38 9.25 -3.55
CA VAL A 76 9.03 9.03 -3.06
C VAL A 76 9.07 7.80 -2.15
N ARG A 77 9.01 8.04 -0.84
CA ARG A 77 8.90 6.98 0.17
C ARG A 77 7.43 6.61 0.35
N ASN A 78 7.07 5.38 -0.02
CA ASN A 78 5.77 4.81 0.32
C ASN A 78 5.90 3.91 1.55
N VAL A 79 5.12 4.21 2.59
CA VAL A 79 5.06 3.40 3.82
C VAL A 79 3.62 2.93 3.96
N SER A 80 3.40 1.62 3.94
CA SER A 80 2.09 1.01 4.18
C SER A 80 2.11 0.10 5.40
N TRP A 81 1.01 0.12 6.14
CA TRP A 81 0.73 -0.74 7.27
C TRP A 81 -0.43 -1.64 6.91
N GLN A 82 -0.25 -2.94 7.08
CA GLN A 82 -1.31 -3.92 6.89
C GLN A 82 -1.67 -4.55 8.23
N ILE A 83 -2.96 -4.53 8.55
CA ILE A 83 -3.55 -5.22 9.69
C ILE A 83 -4.41 -6.34 9.12
N ASN A 84 -4.14 -7.58 9.53
CA ASN A 84 -4.92 -8.75 9.15
C ASN A 84 -5.49 -9.38 10.42
N GLY A 85 -6.77 -9.76 10.35
CA GLY A 85 -7.42 -10.51 11.41
C GLY A 85 -8.19 -11.69 10.83
N ASN A 86 -8.17 -12.82 11.51
CA ASN A 86 -9.04 -13.95 11.26
C ASN A 86 -9.63 -14.41 12.59
N ALA A 87 -10.94 -14.52 12.66
CA ALA A 87 -11.66 -15.13 13.78
C ALA A 87 -12.51 -16.27 13.23
N ARG A 88 -12.35 -17.47 13.78
CA ARG A 88 -13.17 -18.64 13.46
C ARG A 88 -13.87 -19.13 14.72
N ALA A 89 -15.18 -19.33 14.63
CA ALA A 89 -15.99 -19.96 15.64
C ALA A 89 -16.68 -21.18 15.04
N SER A 90 -16.51 -22.36 15.63
CA SER A 90 -17.27 -23.54 15.24
C SER A 90 -18.07 -24.04 16.43
N TYR A 91 -19.35 -24.32 16.20
CA TYR A 91 -20.26 -24.82 17.21
C TYR A 91 -20.90 -26.12 16.75
N ARG A 92 -20.80 -27.14 17.58
CA ARG A 92 -21.52 -28.40 17.39
C ARG A 92 -22.89 -28.29 18.05
N LEU A 93 -23.94 -28.20 17.24
CA LEU A 93 -25.33 -28.11 17.69
C LEU A 93 -25.83 -29.47 18.19
N MET A 94 -25.48 -30.53 17.45
CA MET A 94 -25.89 -31.93 17.68
C MET A 94 -24.80 -32.86 17.14
N ASP A 95 -24.87 -34.16 17.41
CA ASP A 95 -23.95 -35.12 16.78
C ASP A 95 -24.00 -35.07 15.24
N ALA A 96 -25.18 -34.77 14.70
CA ALA A 96 -25.46 -34.64 13.28
C ALA A 96 -25.29 -33.22 12.71
N ALA A 97 -25.21 -32.17 13.53
CA ALA A 97 -25.31 -30.79 13.06
C ALA A 97 -24.16 -29.91 13.57
N SER A 98 -23.53 -29.15 12.67
CA SER A 98 -22.48 -28.19 13.02
C SER A 98 -22.63 -26.87 12.26
N LEU A 99 -22.26 -25.79 12.94
CA LEU A 99 -22.19 -24.44 12.43
C LEU A 99 -20.73 -23.97 12.47
N ASP A 100 -20.25 -23.40 11.38
CA ASP A 100 -18.93 -22.78 11.28
C ASP A 100 -19.10 -21.33 10.85
N LEU A 101 -18.47 -20.42 11.56
CA LEU A 101 -18.39 -19.00 11.26
C LEU A 101 -16.92 -18.63 11.13
N SER A 102 -16.54 -18.04 10.01
CA SER A 102 -15.20 -17.51 9.79
C SER A 102 -15.30 -16.07 9.33
N VAL A 103 -14.73 -15.16 10.11
CA VAL A 103 -14.61 -13.74 9.81
C VAL A 103 -13.15 -13.43 9.55
N ARG A 104 -12.86 -12.79 8.42
CA ARG A 104 -11.52 -12.30 8.08
C ARG A 104 -11.60 -10.81 7.80
N THR A 105 -10.63 -10.06 8.30
CA THR A 105 -10.44 -8.65 7.95
C THR A 105 -9.04 -8.44 7.39
N ASN A 106 -8.94 -7.65 6.33
CA ASN A 106 -7.68 -7.16 5.79
C ASN A 106 -7.81 -5.63 5.68
N ASN A 107 -6.99 -4.90 6.42
CA ASN A 107 -6.93 -3.45 6.36
C ASN A 107 -5.52 -3.04 5.93
N ASN A 108 -5.42 -2.30 4.85
CA ASN A 108 -4.18 -1.73 4.35
C ASN A 108 -4.27 -0.21 4.40
N MET A 109 -3.40 0.40 5.20
CA MET A 109 -3.31 1.84 5.40
C MET A 109 -1.99 2.35 4.80
N ILE A 110 -2.08 3.31 3.88
CA ILE A 110 -0.92 4.01 3.34
C ILE A 110 -0.64 5.21 4.24
N SER A 111 0.51 5.21 4.92
CA SER A 111 0.93 6.27 5.84
C SER A 111 1.75 7.36 5.16
N GLN A 112 2.44 7.05 4.05
CA GLN A 112 3.23 7.99 3.26
C GLN A 112 3.15 7.59 1.78
N GLY A 113 3.06 8.57 0.87
CA GLY A 113 3.01 8.35 -0.59
C GLY A 113 1.62 8.59 -1.21
N ALA A 114 1.56 8.57 -2.55
CA ALA A 114 0.30 8.64 -3.30
C ALA A 114 -0.37 7.26 -3.35
N GLY A 115 -1.63 7.17 -2.90
CA GLY A 115 -2.44 5.97 -2.95
C GLY A 115 -3.65 6.03 -2.00
N SER A 116 -4.56 5.07 -2.12
CA SER A 116 -5.68 4.88 -1.18
C SER A 116 -5.45 3.62 -0.35
N GLY A 117 -5.70 3.72 0.95
CA GLY A 117 -5.89 2.52 1.77
C GLY A 117 -7.16 1.76 1.35
N PHE A 118 -7.26 0.50 1.76
CA PHE A 118 -8.49 -0.30 1.62
C PHE A 118 -8.73 -1.12 2.87
N SER A 119 -10.01 -1.36 3.19
CA SER A 119 -10.43 -2.23 4.27
C SER A 119 -11.45 -3.22 3.74
N GLU A 120 -11.18 -4.50 3.92
CA GLU A 120 -12.03 -5.59 3.50
C GLU A 120 -12.42 -6.44 4.71
N LEU A 121 -13.70 -6.80 4.78
CA LEU A 121 -14.25 -7.73 5.76
C LEU A 121 -14.95 -8.85 4.99
N GLU A 122 -14.48 -10.07 5.16
CA GLU A 122 -15.06 -11.28 4.58
C GLU A 122 -15.67 -12.13 5.70
N THR A 123 -16.94 -12.50 5.55
CA THR A 123 -17.64 -13.40 6.48
C THR A 123 -18.10 -14.64 5.75
N ARG A 124 -17.78 -15.82 6.30
CA ARG A 124 -18.19 -17.12 5.80
C ARG A 124 -19.01 -17.82 6.86
N LEU A 125 -20.20 -18.28 6.48
CA LEU A 125 -21.07 -19.10 7.30
C LEU A 125 -21.22 -20.46 6.65
N GLY A 126 -20.89 -21.51 7.40
CA GLY A 126 -21.04 -22.90 6.99
C GLY A 126 -22.01 -23.61 7.92
N PHE A 127 -22.94 -24.38 7.33
CA PHE A 127 -23.80 -25.29 8.06
C PHE A 127 -23.61 -26.69 7.47
N SER A 128 -23.41 -27.69 8.32
CA SER A 128 -23.27 -29.08 7.92
C SER A 128 -24.20 -29.95 8.73
N TYR A 129 -24.98 -30.78 8.03
CA TYR A 129 -25.89 -31.76 8.62
C TYR A 129 -25.59 -33.14 8.06
N ARG A 130 -25.51 -34.15 8.93
CA ARG A 130 -25.30 -35.55 8.57
C ARG A 130 -26.56 -36.36 8.90
N PHE A 131 -27.11 -37.00 7.88
CA PHE A 131 -28.22 -37.95 7.99
C PHE A 131 -27.71 -39.34 8.40
#